data_AF-A0A1M5QK32-F1
#
_entry.id   AF-A0A1M5QK32-F1
#
_cell.length_a   1.000
_cell.length_b   1.000
_cell.length_c   1.000
_cell.angle_alpha   90.00
_cell.angle_beta   90.00
_cell.angle_gamma   90.00
#
_symmetry.space_group_name_H-M   'P 1'
#
loop_
_entity.id
_entity.type
_entity.pdbx_description
1 polymer ?
#
loop_
_entity_poly.entity_id
_entity_poly.type
_entity_poly.pdbx_seq_one_letter_code
_entity_poly.pdbx_strand_id
1 'polypeptide(L)'
;MKKIKAKNFILKLSHIFEIALAVVILFKVLLGAFDLFRVIWDSYVSNIASPVAYYEFEASLGHALLLVIGVELVIMLVLHTPESVIDVLLYAIARKLLLIPKDKGMIEVLIGITAIAGLFAIKKYLFIKKD
;
A
#
# COMPACT_ATOMS: atom_id res chain seq x y z
N MET A 1 -14.24 3.19 40.28
CA MET A 1 -14.36 1.88 39.59
C MET A 1 -15.05 1.90 38.20
N LYS A 2 -16.06 2.75 37.91
CA LYS A 2 -16.75 2.77 36.59
C LYS A 2 -15.85 3.16 35.39
N LYS A 3 -14.89 4.08 35.54
CA LYS A 3 -14.00 4.54 34.44
C LYS A 3 -13.08 3.44 33.88
N ILE A 4 -12.67 2.47 34.70
CA ILE A 4 -11.76 1.38 34.29
C ILE A 4 -12.51 0.34 33.43
N LYS A 5 -13.79 0.06 33.75
CA LYS A 5 -14.64 -0.83 32.94
C LYS A 5 -14.92 -0.25 31.55
N ALA A 6 -15.19 1.05 31.45
CA ALA A 6 -15.43 1.72 30.16
C ALA A 6 -14.18 1.73 29.26
N LYS A 7 -13.00 1.99 29.84
CA LYS A 7 -11.72 1.96 29.11
C LYS A 7 -11.43 0.57 28.53
N ASN A 8 -11.62 -0.49 29.33
CA ASN A 8 -11.38 -1.86 28.88
C ASN A 8 -12.39 -2.32 27.82
N PHE A 9 -13.64 -1.81 27.87
CA PHE A 9 -14.63 -2.06 26.84
C PHE A 9 -14.25 -1.42 25.50
N ILE A 10 -13.81 -0.16 25.51
CA ILE A 10 -13.38 0.55 24.29
C ILE A 10 -12.16 -0.13 23.66
N LEU A 11 -11.17 -0.51 24.47
CA LEU A 11 -9.98 -1.20 23.98
C LEU A 11 -10.32 -2.56 23.34
N LYS A 12 -11.20 -3.33 23.98
CA LYS A 12 -11.63 -4.63 23.45
C LYS A 12 -12.43 -4.48 22.16
N LEU A 13 -13.25 -3.43 22.07
CA LEU A 13 -14.00 -3.11 20.87
C LEU A 13 -13.07 -2.68 19.72
N SER A 14 -12.08 -1.82 20.00
CA SER A 14 -11.05 -1.41 19.02
C SER A 14 -10.33 -2.61 18.41
N HIS A 15 -9.90 -3.55 19.25
CA HIS A 15 -9.19 -4.75 18.80
C HIS A 15 -10.07 -5.66 17.93
N ILE A 16 -11.37 -5.74 18.20
CA ILE A 16 -12.33 -6.47 17.36
C ILE A 16 -12.47 -5.80 15.99
N PHE A 17 -12.57 -4.47 15.94
CA PHE A 17 -12.66 -3.73 14.68
C PHE A 17 -11.40 -3.88 13.84
N GLU A 18 -10.22 -3.88 14.48
CA GLU A 18 -8.95 -4.05 13.80
C GLU A 18 -8.82 -5.41 13.14
N ILE A 19 -9.14 -6.49 13.86
CA ILE A 19 -9.17 -7.84 13.30
C ILE A 19 -10.18 -7.91 12.15
N ALA A 20 -11.37 -7.34 12.31
CA ALA A 20 -12.39 -7.35 11.27
C ALA A 20 -11.90 -6.63 9.99
N LEU A 21 -11.29 -5.46 10.13
CA LEU A 21 -10.71 -4.70 9.02
C LEU A 21 -9.55 -5.46 8.35
N ALA A 22 -8.65 -6.02 9.14
CA ALA A 22 -7.53 -6.83 8.65
C ALA A 22 -8.04 -8.01 7.80
N VAL A 23 -9.06 -8.72 8.27
CA VAL A 23 -9.68 -9.84 7.53
C VAL A 23 -10.29 -9.38 6.20
N VAL A 24 -11.03 -8.26 6.19
CA VAL A 24 -11.64 -7.71 4.97
C VAL A 24 -10.57 -7.32 3.94
N ILE A 25 -9.51 -6.64 4.38
CA ILE A 25 -8.42 -6.23 3.49
C ILE A 25 -7.66 -7.46 2.97
N LEU A 26 -7.36 -8.43 3.83
CA LEU A 26 -6.71 -9.67 3.43
C LEU A 26 -7.52 -10.43 2.38
N PHE A 27 -8.85 -10.50 2.55
CA PHE A 27 -9.72 -11.12 1.57
C PHE A 27 -9.69 -10.39 0.21
N LYS A 28 -9.70 -9.04 0.21
CA LYS A 28 -9.54 -8.26 -1.01
C LYS A 28 -8.18 -8.47 -1.68
N VAL A 29 -7.10 -8.54 -0.92
CA VAL A 29 -5.76 -8.83 -1.45
C VAL A 29 -5.73 -10.20 -2.10
N LEU A 30 -6.33 -11.23 -1.48
CA LEU A 30 -6.41 -12.56 -2.07
C LEU A 30 -7.18 -12.54 -3.39
N LEU A 31 -8.38 -11.95 -3.43
CA LEU A 31 -9.16 -11.82 -4.65
C LEU A 31 -8.41 -11.06 -5.75
N GLY A 32 -7.74 -9.96 -5.40
CA GLY A 32 -6.96 -9.17 -6.34
C GLY A 32 -5.72 -9.90 -6.86
N ALA A 33 -5.11 -10.79 -6.06
CA ALA A 33 -4.04 -11.66 -6.52
C ALA A 33 -4.54 -12.65 -7.59
N PHE A 34 -5.69 -13.29 -7.35
CA PHE A 34 -6.32 -14.17 -8.36
C PHE A 34 -6.66 -13.42 -9.64
N ASP A 35 -7.20 -12.20 -9.54
CA ASP A 35 -7.53 -11.37 -10.69
C ASP A 35 -6.28 -11.00 -11.50
N LEU A 36 -5.18 -10.64 -10.84
CA LEU A 36 -3.90 -10.38 -11.51
C LEU A 36 -3.37 -11.60 -12.27
N PHE A 37 -3.44 -12.80 -11.69
CA PHE A 37 -3.07 -14.03 -12.39
C PHE A 37 -3.91 -14.26 -13.64
N ARG A 38 -5.22 -13.97 -13.57
CA ARG A 38 -6.12 -14.08 -14.72
C ARG A 38 -5.75 -13.09 -15.83
N VAL A 39 -5.49 -11.83 -15.49
CA VAL A 39 -5.08 -10.80 -16.46
C VAL A 39 -3.78 -11.18 -17.16
N ILE A 40 -2.79 -11.65 -16.41
CA ILE A 40 -1.51 -12.09 -16.98
C ILE A 40 -1.72 -13.29 -17.91
N TRP A 41 -2.55 -14.25 -17.49
CA TRP A 41 -2.86 -15.43 -18.31
C TRP A 41 -3.53 -15.05 -19.62
N ASP A 42 -4.56 -14.19 -19.58
CA ASP A 42 -5.28 -13.75 -20.76
C ASP A 42 -4.35 -12.96 -21.72
N SER A 43 -3.54 -12.03 -21.21
CA SER A 43 -2.63 -11.24 -22.06
C SER A 43 -1.49 -12.06 -22.68
N TYR A 44 -0.89 -13.02 -21.96
CA TYR A 44 0.30 -13.76 -22.44
C TYR A 44 -0.03 -15.07 -23.19
N VAL A 45 -1.13 -15.74 -22.87
CA VAL A 45 -1.46 -17.06 -23.45
C VAL A 45 -2.42 -16.94 -24.63
N SER A 46 -3.34 -15.98 -24.64
CA SER A 46 -4.40 -15.91 -25.66
C SER A 46 -4.05 -15.07 -26.90
N ASN A 47 -3.15 -14.10 -26.78
CA ASN A 47 -2.77 -13.16 -27.86
C ASN A 47 -1.29 -13.29 -28.26
N ILE A 48 -0.86 -14.50 -28.64
CA ILE A 48 0.53 -14.77 -29.11
C ILE A 48 0.92 -13.92 -30.33
N ALA A 49 -0.06 -13.40 -31.09
CA ALA A 49 0.16 -12.64 -32.32
C ALA A 49 0.52 -11.15 -32.11
N SER A 50 0.30 -10.59 -30.92
CA SER A 50 0.50 -9.17 -30.63
C SER A 50 1.47 -9.00 -29.45
N PRO A 51 2.56 -8.24 -29.58
CA PRO A 51 3.41 -7.92 -28.43
C PRO A 51 2.57 -7.28 -27.31
N VAL A 52 2.77 -7.74 -26.07
CA VAL A 52 2.10 -7.15 -24.90
C VAL A 52 2.36 -5.66 -24.88
N ALA A 53 1.29 -4.86 -24.90
CA ALA A 53 1.40 -3.42 -24.90
C ALA A 53 2.07 -2.94 -23.61
N TYR A 54 2.95 -1.94 -23.71
CA TYR A 54 3.62 -1.34 -22.55
C TYR A 54 2.62 -0.93 -21.45
N TYR A 55 1.46 -0.42 -21.85
CA TYR A 55 0.37 -0.06 -20.94
C TYR A 55 -0.21 -1.24 -20.16
N GLU A 56 -0.37 -2.41 -20.78
CA GLU A 56 -0.89 -3.60 -20.07
C GLU A 56 0.11 -4.14 -19.05
N PHE A 57 1.40 -4.07 -19.38
CA PHE A 57 2.47 -4.42 -18.45
C PHE A 57 2.53 -3.43 -17.27
N GLU A 58 2.48 -2.13 -17.56
CA GLU A 58 2.41 -1.07 -16.54
C GLU A 58 1.19 -1.24 -15.63
N ALA A 59 0.01 -1.52 -16.20
CA ALA A 59 -1.21 -1.77 -15.44
C ALA A 59 -1.12 -3.02 -14.56
N SER A 60 -0.48 -4.09 -15.04
CA SER A 60 -0.27 -5.32 -14.27
C SER A 60 0.70 -5.11 -13.11
N LEU A 61 1.81 -4.39 -13.34
CA LEU A 61 2.69 -3.93 -12.25
C LEU A 61 1.94 -3.01 -11.28
N GLY A 62 1.04 -2.18 -11.79
CA GLY A 62 0.09 -1.32 -11.08
C GLY A 62 -0.99 -2.06 -10.27
N HIS A 63 -1.30 -3.30 -10.61
CA HIS A 63 -2.09 -4.17 -9.73
C HIS A 63 -1.21 -4.86 -8.70
N ALA A 64 -0.09 -5.46 -9.13
CA ALA A 64 0.77 -6.28 -8.27
C ALA A 64 1.20 -5.56 -7.00
N LEU A 65 1.78 -4.38 -7.12
CA LEU A 65 2.24 -3.66 -5.94
C LEU A 65 1.09 -3.00 -5.12
N LEU A 66 -0.18 -3.01 -5.60
CA LEU A 66 -1.34 -2.48 -4.83
C LEU A 66 -1.71 -3.56 -3.82
N LEU A 67 -1.62 -4.81 -4.25
CA LEU A 67 -1.72 -5.98 -3.39
C LEU A 67 -0.64 -5.95 -2.31
N VAL A 68 0.62 -5.63 -2.67
CA VAL A 68 1.71 -5.52 -1.68
C VAL A 68 1.40 -4.46 -0.62
N ILE A 69 0.94 -3.27 -1.02
CA ILE A 69 0.51 -2.24 -0.06
C ILE A 69 -0.64 -2.76 0.83
N GLY A 70 -1.61 -3.48 0.25
CA GLY A 70 -2.70 -4.09 1.00
C GLY A 70 -2.23 -5.09 2.06
N VAL A 71 -1.24 -5.93 1.74
CA VAL A 71 -0.61 -6.84 2.71
C VAL A 71 0.08 -6.07 3.82
N GLU A 72 0.88 -5.07 3.46
CA GLU A 72 1.63 -4.27 4.42
C GLU A 72 0.70 -3.54 5.40
N LEU A 73 -0.41 -2.97 4.88
CA LEU A 73 -1.44 -2.35 5.73
C LEU A 73 -2.06 -3.33 6.72
N VAL A 74 -2.28 -4.60 6.34
CA VAL A 74 -2.77 -5.63 7.26
C VAL A 74 -1.76 -5.91 8.36
N ILE A 75 -0.47 -6.06 7.99
CA ILE A 75 0.61 -6.28 8.95
C ILE A 75 0.69 -5.12 9.95
N MET A 76 0.59 -3.88 9.46
CA MET A 76 0.60 -2.68 10.28
C MET A 76 -0.62 -2.58 11.21
N LEU A 77 -1.81 -2.94 10.72
CA LEU A 77 -3.02 -2.94 11.53
C LEU A 77 -2.85 -3.91 12.71
N VAL A 78 -2.43 -5.15 12.45
CA VAL A 78 -2.37 -6.21 13.46
C VAL A 78 -1.20 -6.03 14.44
N LEU A 79 -0.01 -5.67 13.96
CA LEU A 79 1.18 -5.60 14.81
C LEU A 79 1.22 -4.36 15.71
N HIS A 80 0.34 -3.37 15.52
CA HIS A 80 0.31 -2.13 16.31
C HIS A 80 1.67 -1.43 16.45
N THR A 81 2.64 -1.73 15.59
CA THR A 81 3.95 -1.11 15.55
C THR A 81 3.93 -0.06 14.44
N PRO A 82 3.67 1.22 14.78
CA PRO A 82 3.67 2.32 13.81
C PRO A 82 5.09 2.65 13.28
N GLU A 83 6.14 1.92 13.68
CA GLU A 83 7.53 2.19 13.30
C GLU A 83 7.75 2.21 11.77
N SER A 84 6.84 1.63 10.98
CA SER A 84 6.96 1.57 9.53
C SER A 84 5.97 2.43 8.76
N VAL A 85 5.10 3.24 9.39
CA VAL A 85 4.10 4.04 8.63
C VAL A 85 4.75 4.92 7.57
N ILE A 86 5.91 5.49 7.91
CA ILE A 86 6.71 6.29 6.96
C ILE A 86 7.25 5.43 5.82
N ASP A 87 7.69 4.19 6.08
CA ASP A 87 8.27 3.32 5.05
C ASP A 87 7.19 2.77 4.11
N VAL A 88 5.99 2.48 4.63
CA VAL A 88 4.84 2.09 3.81
C VAL A 88 4.35 3.25 2.94
N LEU A 89 4.32 4.47 3.50
CA LEU A 89 4.03 5.68 2.71
C LEU A 89 5.10 5.94 1.65
N LEU A 90 6.37 5.74 1.99
CA LEU A 90 7.49 5.85 1.05
C LEU A 90 7.33 4.86 -0.11
N TYR A 91 7.02 3.60 0.18
CA TYR A 91 6.77 2.56 -0.82
C TYR A 91 5.58 2.91 -1.72
N ALA A 92 4.48 3.40 -1.13
CA ALA A 92 3.29 3.81 -1.87
C ALA A 92 3.60 4.94 -2.87
N ILE A 93 4.40 5.93 -2.48
CA ILE A 93 4.79 7.04 -3.36
C ILE A 93 5.82 6.59 -4.40
N ALA A 94 6.86 5.86 -3.98
CA ALA A 94 7.93 5.40 -4.85
C ALA A 94 7.40 4.57 -6.02
N ARG A 95 6.41 3.73 -5.75
CA ARG A 95 5.72 3.02 -6.82
C ARG A 95 4.93 3.94 -7.74
N LYS A 96 4.14 4.87 -7.20
CA LYS A 96 3.29 5.74 -8.01
C LYS A 96 4.13 6.51 -9.03
N LEU A 97 5.40 6.78 -8.70
CA LEU A 97 6.42 7.34 -9.60
C LEU A 97 6.87 6.39 -10.72
N LEU A 98 6.92 5.08 -10.49
CA LEU A 98 7.31 4.07 -11.49
C LEU A 98 6.20 3.77 -12.52
N LEU A 99 4.95 4.07 -12.16
CA LEU A 99 3.76 3.79 -12.95
C LEU A 99 3.14 5.07 -13.53
N ILE A 100 3.98 6.07 -13.80
CA ILE A 100 3.54 7.30 -14.45
C ILE A 100 3.60 7.04 -15.96
N PRO A 101 2.47 7.15 -16.67
CA PRO A 101 2.45 7.06 -18.12
C PRO A 101 3.40 8.09 -18.72
N LYS A 102 4.12 7.74 -19.78
CA LYS A 102 5.12 8.63 -20.42
C LYS A 102 4.55 9.98 -20.87
N ASP A 103 3.24 10.04 -21.01
CA ASP A 103 2.40 11.16 -21.41
C ASP A 103 1.97 12.08 -20.25
N LYS A 104 2.16 11.67 -18.99
CA LYS A 104 1.96 12.53 -17.81
C LYS A 104 3.25 13.23 -17.43
N GLY A 105 3.15 14.56 -17.39
CA GLY A 105 4.27 15.48 -17.41
C GLY A 105 5.25 15.31 -16.24
N MET A 106 6.52 15.60 -16.54
CA MET A 106 7.69 15.63 -15.67
C MET A 106 7.47 16.31 -14.29
N ILE A 107 6.45 17.16 -14.17
CA ILE A 107 6.00 17.82 -12.93
C ILE A 107 5.44 16.82 -11.90
N GLU A 108 4.67 15.80 -12.31
CA GLU A 108 4.12 14.81 -11.38
C GLU A 108 5.24 14.00 -10.71
N VAL A 109 6.28 13.68 -11.49
CA VAL A 109 7.49 13.04 -10.98
C VAL A 109 8.21 13.95 -9.98
N LEU A 110 8.40 15.23 -10.31
CA LEU A 110 9.05 16.20 -9.43
C LEU A 110 8.30 16.37 -8.10
N ILE A 111 6.97 16.42 -8.13
CA ILE A 111 6.13 16.50 -6.93
C ILE A 111 6.30 15.23 -6.08
N GLY A 112 6.31 14.04 -6.69
CA GLY A 112 6.48 12.80 -5.94
C GLY A 112 7.88 12.68 -5.31
N ILE A 113 8.94 13.09 -6.01
CA ILE A 113 10.29 13.17 -5.45
C ILE A 113 10.33 14.16 -4.27
N THR A 114 9.69 15.33 -4.42
CA THR A 114 9.58 16.33 -3.34
C THR A 114 8.83 15.77 -2.12
N ALA A 115 7.77 14.99 -2.34
CA ALA A 115 7.03 14.34 -1.27
C ALA A 115 7.87 13.29 -0.53
N ILE A 116 8.66 12.49 -1.26
CA ILE A 116 9.62 11.54 -0.67
C ILE A 116 10.67 12.29 0.19
N ALA A 117 11.23 13.38 -0.33
CA ALA A 117 12.18 14.21 0.41
C ALA A 117 11.54 14.77 1.71
N GLY A 118 10.27 15.19 1.65
CA GLY A 118 9.50 15.62 2.82
C GLY A 118 9.31 14.51 3.85
N LEU A 119 8.96 13.29 3.43
CA LEU A 119 8.86 12.12 4.32
C LEU A 119 10.19 11.81 5.02
N PHE A 120 11.30 11.84 4.28
CA PHE A 120 12.63 11.66 4.86
C PHE A 120 12.98 12.78 5.84
N ALA A 121 12.61 14.03 5.55
CA ALA A 121 12.81 15.14 6.47
C ALA A 121 11.99 14.94 7.76
N ILE A 122 10.73 14.53 7.67
CA ILE A 122 9.90 14.24 8.85
C ILE A 122 10.53 13.09 9.66
N LYS A 123 10.94 12.00 9.01
CA LYS A 123 11.63 10.87 9.67
C LYS A 123 12.90 11.33 10.38
N LYS A 124 13.68 12.21 9.75
CA LYS A 124 14.96 12.69 10.28
C LYS A 124 14.82 13.74 11.38
N TYR A 125 13.87 14.67 11.29
CA TYR A 125 13.82 15.84 12.17
C TYR A 125 12.72 15.77 13.23
N LEU A 126 11.63 15.03 13.01
CA LEU A 126 10.51 14.92 13.96
C LEU A 126 10.61 13.68 14.86
N PHE A 127 11.21 12.59 14.38
CA PHE A 127 11.43 11.37 15.15
C PHE A 127 12.79 11.34 15.88
N ILE A 128 13.50 12.48 15.98
CA ILE A 128 14.63 12.60 16.89
C ILE A 128 14.07 12.46 18.30
N LYS A 129 14.28 11.27 18.86
CA LYS A 129 14.12 11.02 20.28
C LYS A 129 14.95 12.08 21.02
N LYS A 130 14.26 12.88 21.82
CA LYS A 130 14.87 13.76 22.80
C LYS A 130 15.43 12.86 23.90
N ASP A 131 16.65 12.38 23.68
CA ASP A 131 17.53 11.94 24.76
C ASP A 131 18.15 13.19 25.41
#